data_AF-A0A3M0YF53-F1
#
_entry.id   AF-A0A3M0YF53-F1
#
_cell.length_a   1.000
_cell.length_b   1.000
_cell.length_c   1.000
_cell.angle_alpha   90.00
_cell.angle_beta   90.00
_cell.angle_gamma   90.00
#
_symmetry.space_group_name_H-M   'P 1'
#
loop_
_entity.id
_entity.type
_entity.pdbx_description
1 polymer ?
#
loop_
_entity_poly.entity_id
_entity_poly.type
_entity_poly.pdbx_seq_one_letter_code
_entity_poly.pdbx_strand_id
1 'polypeptide(L)'
;MAQAGHKGGDPEAGKAKAEACQACHGPEGKGKAPNFPRLAGQFPDYLAKALKDYKKGARQDPTMRGMAAGLSEEDIADLAAYFGHL
;
A
#
# COMPACT_ATOMS: atom_id res chain seq x y z
N MET A 1 14.30 -22.13 -3.84
CA MET A 1 13.01 -21.91 -3.16
C MET A 1 12.08 -21.33 -4.21
N ALA A 2 11.05 -22.07 -4.60
CA ALA A 2 10.20 -21.72 -5.74
C ALA A 2 9.23 -20.60 -5.33
N GLN A 3 9.32 -19.44 -5.98
CA GLN A 3 8.32 -18.39 -5.84
C GLN A 3 7.20 -18.68 -6.84
N ALA A 4 6.14 -19.30 -6.36
CA ALA A 4 4.90 -19.50 -7.10
C ALA A 4 4.24 -18.13 -7.31
N GLY A 5 3.88 -17.83 -8.57
CA GLY A 5 3.17 -16.61 -8.93
C GLY A 5 1.96 -16.39 -8.03
N HIS A 6 1.92 -15.23 -7.36
CA HIS A 6 0.99 -14.98 -6.27
C HIS A 6 -0.21 -14.17 -6.77
N LYS A 7 -1.41 -14.74 -6.70
CA LYS A 7 -2.70 -14.05 -6.94
C LYS A 7 -3.01 -12.96 -5.88
N GLY A 8 -2.01 -12.40 -5.21
CA GLY A 8 -2.16 -11.49 -4.06
C GLY A 8 -1.03 -10.45 -3.89
N GLY A 9 -0.19 -10.21 -4.91
CA GLY A 9 0.94 -9.26 -4.86
C GLY A 9 2.24 -9.88 -4.32
N ASP A 10 3.37 -9.27 -4.66
CA ASP A 10 4.71 -9.65 -4.20
C ASP A 10 5.19 -8.68 -3.08
N PRO A 11 5.31 -9.14 -1.82
CA PRO A 11 5.74 -8.28 -0.71
C PRO A 11 7.20 -7.81 -0.84
N GLU A 12 8.07 -8.56 -1.50
CA GLU A 12 9.47 -8.14 -1.73
C GLU A 12 9.52 -7.03 -2.77
N ALA A 13 8.74 -7.14 -3.85
CA ALA A 13 8.58 -6.06 -4.82
C ALA A 13 7.90 -4.82 -4.19
N GLY A 14 6.93 -5.05 -3.29
CA GLY A 14 6.22 -4.01 -2.55
C GLY A 14 7.12 -3.23 -1.60
N LYS A 15 8.12 -3.88 -1.00
CA LYS A 15 9.06 -3.26 -0.06
C LYS A 15 9.82 -2.07 -0.66
N ALA A 16 10.31 -2.20 -1.89
CA ALA A 16 11.01 -1.11 -2.57
C ALA A 16 10.09 0.10 -2.84
N LYS A 17 8.83 -0.18 -3.22
CA LYS A 17 7.83 0.87 -3.50
C LYS A 17 7.33 1.53 -2.20
N ALA A 18 7.32 0.78 -1.10
CA ALA A 18 6.82 1.22 0.20
C ALA A 18 7.66 2.33 0.85
N GLU A 19 8.90 2.57 0.41
CA GLU A 19 9.76 3.63 0.96
C GLU A 19 9.07 5.01 0.88
N ALA A 20 8.42 5.32 -0.25
CA ALA A 20 7.68 6.57 -0.42
C ALA A 20 6.47 6.68 0.53
N CYS A 21 5.84 5.56 0.86
CA CYS A 21 4.69 5.51 1.76
C CYS A 21 5.11 5.72 3.22
N GLN A 22 6.26 5.19 3.61
CA GLN A 22 6.80 5.27 4.97
C GLN A 22 7.16 6.70 5.38
N ALA A 23 7.45 7.58 4.41
CA ALA A 23 7.68 9.00 4.66
C ALA A 23 6.51 9.65 5.44
N CYS A 24 5.27 9.22 5.19
CA CYS A 24 4.08 9.71 5.87
C CYS A 24 3.51 8.71 6.87
N HIS A 25 3.45 7.42 6.52
CA HIS A 25 2.87 6.37 7.35
C HIS A 25 3.83 5.79 8.39
N GLY A 26 5.02 6.37 8.54
CA GLY A 26 6.04 5.95 9.49
C GLY A 26 6.84 4.73 9.01
N PRO A 27 7.95 4.41 9.71
CA PRO A 27 8.75 3.22 9.41
C PRO A 27 7.88 1.97 9.43
N GLU A 28 8.03 1.12 8.41
CA GLU A 28 7.24 -0.10 8.23
C GLU A 28 5.72 0.15 8.18
N GLY A 29 5.26 1.41 7.99
CA GLY A 29 3.84 1.75 8.00
C GLY A 29 3.20 1.69 9.40
N LYS A 30 3.96 1.81 10.49
CA LYS A 30 3.43 1.72 11.87
C LYS A 30 2.56 2.92 12.32
N GLY A 31 2.43 3.94 11.48
CA GLY A 31 1.78 5.21 11.80
C GLY A 31 2.70 6.12 12.60
N LYS A 32 2.80 7.40 12.21
CA LYS A 32 3.65 8.40 12.92
C LYS A 32 2.85 9.56 13.53
N ALA A 33 1.62 9.77 13.08
CA ALA A 33 0.76 10.86 13.52
C ALA A 33 -0.73 10.50 13.31
N PRO A 34 -1.68 11.16 14.00
CA PRO A 34 -3.10 10.84 13.90
C PRO A 34 -3.66 10.90 12.47
N ASN A 35 -3.11 11.78 11.63
CA ASN A 35 -3.56 11.98 10.25
C ASN A 35 -2.95 10.96 9.26
N PHE A 36 -1.94 10.19 9.69
CA PHE A 36 -1.27 9.18 8.88
C PHE A 36 -1.48 7.80 9.50
N PRO A 37 -2.54 7.09 9.10
CA PRO A 37 -2.93 5.85 9.74
C PRO A 37 -1.87 4.76 9.60
N ARG A 38 -1.87 3.83 10.54
CA ARG A 38 -1.06 2.61 10.47
C ARG A 38 -1.53 1.73 9.31
N LEU A 39 -0.55 1.25 8.53
CA LEU A 39 -0.71 0.30 7.43
C LEU A 39 -0.25 -1.11 7.81
N ALA A 40 0.79 -1.23 8.65
CA ALA A 40 1.32 -2.52 9.10
C ALA A 40 0.24 -3.38 9.77
N GLY A 41 0.06 -4.59 9.27
CA GLY A 41 -0.84 -5.62 9.79
C GLY A 41 -2.28 -5.45 9.33
N GLN A 42 -2.53 -4.54 8.39
CA GLN A 42 -3.83 -4.35 7.80
C GLN A 42 -4.11 -5.40 6.72
N PHE A 43 -5.38 -5.75 6.51
CA PHE A 43 -5.75 -6.73 5.48
C PHE A 43 -5.29 -6.26 4.08
N PRO A 44 -4.53 -7.09 3.33
CA PRO A 44 -4.07 -6.73 1.99
C PRO A 44 -5.20 -6.29 1.07
N ASP A 45 -6.33 -7.02 1.07
CA ASP A 45 -7.49 -6.67 0.25
C ASP A 45 -8.06 -5.28 0.59
N TYR A 46 -8.05 -4.90 1.87
CA TYR A 46 -8.49 -3.58 2.30
C TYR A 46 -7.52 -2.49 1.83
N LEU A 47 -6.20 -2.71 1.98
CA LEU A 47 -5.19 -1.77 1.50
C LEU A 47 -5.26 -1.59 -0.02
N ALA A 48 -5.39 -2.69 -0.75
CA ALA A 48 -5.53 -2.68 -2.20
C ALA A 48 -6.79 -1.94 -2.62
N LYS A 49 -7.93 -2.21 -1.96
CA LYS A 49 -9.17 -1.49 -2.20
C LYS A 49 -9.03 0.00 -1.92
N ALA A 50 -8.43 0.38 -0.78
CA ALA A 50 -8.25 1.78 -0.43
C ALA A 50 -7.41 2.55 -1.47
N LEU A 51 -6.30 1.97 -1.91
CA LEU A 51 -5.46 2.56 -2.96
C LEU A 51 -6.22 2.71 -4.29
N LYS A 52 -6.99 1.69 -4.69
CA LYS A 52 -7.86 1.77 -5.88
C LYS A 52 -8.94 2.82 -5.74
N ASP A 53 -9.55 2.93 -4.58
CA ASP A 53 -10.59 3.93 -4.31
C ASP A 53 -10.02 5.35 -4.35
N TYR A 54 -8.82 5.58 -3.83
CA TYR A 54 -8.12 6.87 -3.94
C TYR A 54 -7.78 7.19 -5.41
N LYS A 55 -7.26 6.22 -6.15
CA LYS A 55 -6.94 6.37 -7.59
C LYS A 55 -8.18 6.73 -8.41
N LYS A 56 -9.32 6.08 -8.14
CA LYS A 56 -10.60 6.29 -8.84
C LYS A 56 -11.38 7.50 -8.31
N GLY A 57 -10.96 8.10 -7.20
CA GLY A 57 -11.67 9.19 -6.54
C GLY A 57 -12.92 8.76 -5.76
N ALA A 58 -13.15 7.46 -5.56
CA ALA A 58 -14.23 6.95 -4.71
C ALA A 58 -13.96 7.23 -3.22
N ARG A 59 -12.68 7.29 -2.83
CA ARG A 59 -12.25 7.79 -1.53
C ARG A 59 -11.55 9.13 -1.72
N GLN A 60 -12.09 10.17 -1.09
CA GLN A 60 -11.58 11.53 -1.28
C GLN A 60 -10.47 11.85 -0.28
N ASP A 61 -9.26 11.99 -0.80
CA ASP A 61 -8.11 12.57 -0.12
C ASP A 61 -7.14 13.06 -1.21
N PRO A 62 -6.89 14.37 -1.34
CA PRO A 62 -6.04 14.89 -2.42
C PRO A 62 -4.61 14.35 -2.39
N THR A 63 -4.05 14.13 -1.20
CA THR A 63 -2.69 13.63 -1.01
C THR A 63 -2.58 12.18 -1.48
N MET A 64 -3.44 11.30 -0.97
CA MET A 64 -3.45 9.89 -1.35
C MET A 64 -3.93 9.66 -2.77
N ARG A 65 -4.79 10.52 -3.33
CA ARG A 65 -5.12 10.49 -4.76
C ARG A 65 -3.89 10.78 -5.62
N GLY A 66 -3.09 11.78 -5.26
CA GLY A 66 -1.82 12.08 -5.94
C GLY A 66 -0.86 10.90 -5.86
N MET A 67 -0.71 10.29 -4.69
CA MET A 67 0.14 9.11 -4.50
C MET A 67 -0.35 7.90 -5.31
N ALA A 68 -1.66 7.62 -5.30
CA ALA A 68 -2.24 6.46 -5.98
C ALA A 68 -2.36 6.63 -7.51
N ALA A 69 -2.30 7.87 -8.02
CA ALA A 69 -2.43 8.15 -9.44
C ALA A 69 -1.36 7.42 -10.28
N GLY A 70 -0.12 7.38 -9.80
CA GLY A 70 1.01 6.76 -10.49
C GLY A 70 1.13 5.25 -10.33
N LEU A 71 0.35 4.62 -9.43
CA LEU A 71 0.49 3.19 -9.14
C LEU A 71 -0.23 2.34 -10.20
N SER A 72 0.42 1.30 -10.70
CA SER A 72 -0.25 0.24 -11.46
C SER A 72 -1.10 -0.66 -10.55
N GLU A 73 -1.96 -1.50 -11.13
CA GLU A 73 -2.72 -2.50 -10.34
C GLU A 73 -1.78 -3.50 -9.65
N GLU A 74 -0.63 -3.80 -10.26
CA GLU A 74 0.42 -4.64 -9.69
C GLU A 74 1.10 -3.94 -8.52
N ASP A 75 1.49 -2.66 -8.65
CA ASP A 75 2.07 -1.90 -7.54
C ASP A 75 1.14 -1.85 -6.33
N ILE A 76 -0.17 -1.69 -6.59
CA ILE A 76 -1.18 -1.70 -5.53
C ILE A 76 -1.23 -3.04 -4.82
N ALA A 77 -1.19 -4.15 -5.57
CA ALA A 77 -1.18 -5.49 -5.00
C ALA A 77 0.11 -5.74 -4.19
N ASP A 78 1.26 -5.36 -4.72
CA ASP A 78 2.56 -5.51 -4.06
C ASP A 78 2.65 -4.70 -2.76
N LEU A 79 2.24 -3.44 -2.78
CA LEU A 79 2.21 -2.57 -1.59
C LEU A 79 1.25 -3.11 -0.53
N ALA A 80 0.08 -3.59 -0.96
CA ALA A 80 -0.90 -4.19 -0.06
C ALA A 80 -0.39 -5.50 0.56
N ALA A 81 0.28 -6.35 -0.24
CA ALA A 81 0.94 -7.55 0.24
C ALA A 81 2.01 -7.20 1.27
N TYR A 82 2.91 -6.27 0.94
CA TYR A 82 3.99 -5.86 1.83
C TYR A 82 3.47 -5.37 3.18
N PHE A 83 2.64 -4.33 3.21
CA PHE A 83 2.15 -3.76 4.46
C PHE A 83 1.25 -4.71 5.25
N GLY A 84 0.50 -5.58 4.58
CA GLY A 84 -0.34 -6.56 5.26
C GLY A 84 0.41 -7.74 5.86
N HIS A 85 1.64 -8.01 5.41
CA HIS A 85 2.51 -9.06 6.01
C HIS A 85 3.35 -8.55 7.19
N LEU A 86 3.38 -7.24 7.45
CA LEU A 86 4.07 -6.60 8.59
C LEU A 86 3.23 -6.60 9.86
#